data_AF-A0A944U4Y3-F1
#
_entry.id   AF-A0A944U4Y3-F1
#
_cell.length_a   1.000
_cell.length_b   1.000
_cell.length_c   1.000
_cell.angle_alpha   90.00
_cell.angle_beta   90.00
_cell.angle_gamma   90.00
#
_symmetry.space_group_name_H-M   'P 1'
#
loop_
_entity.id
_entity.type
_entity.pdbx_description
1 polymer ?
#
loop_
_entity_poly.entity_id
_entity_poly.type
_entity_poly.pdbx_seq_one_letter_code
_entity_poly.pdbx_strand_id
1 'polypeptide(L)'
;MMLPISKFLLFGSLLCFLTPCLVYPDDEPFARYPGNYQGFVKSLHESKPGTLAFRAVHAGNVSHWREAARDKLVDLLGLKHMQSELSAHRPGVELEMPEDMGAYLRFDASIETEPGFRVPFWLLKPKSKAKGDRYPLAI
;
A
#
# COMPACT_ATOMS: atom_id res chain seq x y z
N MET A 1 50.49 -45.64 -5.51
CA MET A 1 49.67 -46.53 -6.35
C MET A 1 48.21 -46.21 -6.04
N MET A 2 47.64 -45.26 -6.78
CA MET A 2 46.51 -45.47 -7.71
C MET A 2 45.21 -45.96 -7.03
N LEU A 3 44.24 -45.04 -6.98
CA LEU A 3 42.80 -45.30 -6.82
C LEU A 3 42.28 -46.24 -7.93
N PRO A 4 41.08 -46.81 -7.75
CA PRO A 4 39.97 -46.15 -8.42
C PRO A 4 38.75 -45.91 -7.52
N ILE A 5 38.28 -44.66 -7.61
CA ILE A 5 36.99 -44.16 -7.20
C ILE A 5 35.96 -44.74 -8.18
N SER A 6 34.95 -45.46 -7.69
CA SER A 6 33.77 -45.84 -8.47
C SER A 6 32.50 -45.43 -7.74
N LYS A 7 31.94 -44.31 -8.21
CA LYS A 7 30.50 -44.05 -8.41
C LYS A 7 29.55 -44.43 -7.28
N PHE A 8 29.36 -43.52 -6.32
CA PHE A 8 28.04 -43.27 -5.73
C PHE A 8 27.94 -41.79 -5.36
N LEU A 9 27.95 -40.96 -6.42
CA LEU A 9 27.53 -39.57 -6.34
C LEU A 9 26.03 -39.53 -6.65
N LEU A 10 25.32 -38.64 -5.95
CA LEU A 10 23.97 -38.15 -6.24
C LEU A 10 22.80 -38.93 -5.63
N PHE A 11 22.69 -38.93 -4.30
CA PHE A 11 21.37 -38.95 -3.64
C PHE A 11 21.46 -38.17 -2.31
N GLY A 12 21.62 -36.85 -2.43
CA GLY A 12 21.74 -35.96 -1.27
C GLY A 12 21.32 -34.54 -1.56
N SER A 13 20.43 -34.35 -2.54
CA SER A 13 19.91 -33.04 -2.93
C SER A 13 18.49 -33.20 -3.48
N LEU A 14 17.51 -33.41 -2.60
CA LEU A 14 16.09 -33.24 -2.96
C LEU A 14 15.14 -33.03 -1.76
N LEU A 15 15.62 -32.57 -0.61
CA LEU A 15 14.74 -32.40 0.57
C LEU A 15 14.89 -31.04 1.27
N CYS A 16 15.11 -29.97 0.49
CA CYS A 16 15.07 -28.59 0.99
C CYS A 16 14.07 -27.68 0.25
N PHE A 17 13.20 -28.23 -0.61
CA PHE A 17 12.20 -27.46 -1.38
C PHE A 17 10.74 -27.70 -0.95
N LEU A 18 10.51 -28.37 0.18
CA LEU A 18 9.19 -28.64 0.74
C LEU A 18 9.07 -28.21 2.20
N THR A 19 9.68 -27.06 2.56
CA THR A 19 9.21 -26.33 3.73
C THR A 19 7.97 -25.56 3.27
N PRO A 20 6.73 -26.03 3.55
CA PRO A 20 5.61 -25.11 3.52
C PRO A 20 6.00 -23.96 4.44
N CYS A 21 5.92 -22.74 3.92
CA CYS A 21 5.98 -21.54 4.73
C CYS A 21 4.95 -21.77 5.85
N LEU A 22 5.41 -22.11 7.05
CA LEU A 22 4.56 -22.19 8.22
C LEU A 22 4.11 -20.75 8.47
N VAL A 23 3.00 -20.38 7.85
CA VAL A 23 2.20 -19.24 8.28
C VAL A 23 1.77 -19.63 9.68
N TYR A 24 2.50 -19.15 10.68
CA TYR A 24 2.01 -19.16 12.04
C TYR A 24 0.69 -18.37 11.99
N PRO A 25 -0.45 -18.96 12.37
CA PRO A 25 -1.64 -18.16 12.61
C PRO A 25 -1.27 -17.25 13.78
N ASP A 26 -0.97 -16.01 13.46
CA ASP A 26 -0.86 -14.97 14.46
C ASP A 26 -2.31 -14.69 14.88
N ASP A 27 -2.74 -15.35 15.95
CA ASP A 27 -4.07 -15.17 16.54
C ASP A 27 -4.18 -13.81 17.25
N GLU A 28 -3.08 -13.06 17.35
CA GLU A 28 -3.11 -11.68 17.84
C GLU A 28 -3.67 -10.75 16.75
N PRO A 29 -4.79 -10.05 17.03
CA PRO A 29 -5.37 -9.14 16.06
C PRO A 29 -4.41 -7.98 15.79
N PHE A 30 -4.30 -7.57 14.51
CA PHE A 30 -3.53 -6.40 14.08
C PHE A 30 -3.76 -5.13 14.93
N ALA A 31 -4.97 -4.98 15.48
CA ALA A 31 -5.29 -3.95 16.46
C ALA A 31 -6.30 -4.44 17.50
N ARG A 32 -6.08 -4.10 18.78
CA ARG A 32 -7.05 -4.34 19.86
C ARG A 32 -7.96 -3.13 20.01
N TYR A 33 -9.20 -3.27 19.57
CA TYR A 33 -10.18 -2.19 19.68
C TYR A 33 -10.81 -2.13 21.08
N PRO A 34 -11.12 -0.92 21.60
CA PRO A 34 -11.90 -0.77 22.82
C PRO A 34 -13.21 -1.57 22.75
N GLY A 35 -13.68 -2.10 23.89
CA GLY A 35 -14.78 -3.08 23.94
C GLY A 35 -16.08 -2.64 23.26
N ASN A 36 -16.35 -1.33 23.21
CA ASN A 36 -17.51 -0.76 22.53
C ASN A 36 -17.47 -0.89 20.99
N TYR A 37 -16.30 -1.15 20.39
CA TYR A 37 -16.17 -1.34 18.94
C TYR A 37 -16.09 -2.81 18.53
N GLN A 38 -15.84 -3.73 19.45
CA GLN A 38 -15.67 -5.15 19.12
C GLN A 38 -16.92 -5.73 18.47
N GLY A 39 -18.11 -5.39 18.99
CA GLY A 39 -19.39 -5.80 18.40
C GLY A 39 -19.59 -5.24 16.99
N PHE A 40 -19.23 -3.98 16.77
CA PHE A 40 -19.32 -3.33 15.46
C PHE A 40 -18.37 -3.98 14.45
N VAL A 41 -17.08 -4.13 14.78
CA VAL A 41 -16.08 -4.75 13.91
C VAL A 41 -16.47 -6.19 13.59
N LYS A 42 -16.90 -6.98 14.60
CA LYS A 42 -17.42 -8.33 14.40
C LYS A 42 -18.59 -8.35 13.42
N SER A 43 -19.57 -7.45 13.60
CA SER A 43 -20.74 -7.35 12.72
C SER A 43 -20.36 -7.00 11.28
N LEU A 44 -19.35 -6.17 11.06
CA LEU A 44 -18.87 -5.83 9.73
C LEU A 44 -18.31 -7.06 9.01
N HIS A 45 -17.49 -7.86 9.69
CA HIS A 45 -16.86 -9.05 9.11
C HIS A 45 -17.80 -10.25 8.94
N GLU A 46 -18.79 -10.40 9.84
CA GLU A 46 -19.79 -11.48 9.77
C GLU A 46 -20.99 -11.14 8.87
N SER A 47 -21.10 -9.89 8.43
CA SER A 47 -22.16 -9.47 7.53
C SER A 47 -22.08 -10.15 6.16
N LYS A 48 -23.24 -10.26 5.49
CA LYS A 48 -23.30 -10.74 4.11
C LYS A 48 -22.40 -9.86 3.23
N PRO A 49 -21.44 -10.44 2.48
CA PRO A 49 -20.56 -9.65 1.63
C PRO A 49 -21.35 -8.77 0.66
N GLY A 50 -20.98 -7.49 0.60
CA GLY A 50 -21.61 -6.53 -0.29
C GLY A 50 -21.45 -6.89 -1.78
N THR A 51 -22.19 -6.21 -2.64
CA THR A 51 -22.20 -6.46 -4.09
C THR A 51 -20.82 -6.33 -4.75
N LEU A 52 -19.93 -5.52 -4.17
CA LEU A 52 -18.56 -5.29 -4.64
C LEU A 52 -17.51 -6.04 -3.82
N ALA A 53 -17.91 -7.01 -2.99
CA ALA A 53 -16.94 -7.88 -2.32
C ALA A 53 -16.16 -8.71 -3.35
N PHE A 54 -14.84 -8.75 -3.21
CA PHE A 54 -13.99 -9.52 -4.11
C PHE A 54 -14.31 -11.02 -4.03
N ARG A 55 -14.37 -11.69 -5.19
CA ARG A 55 -14.64 -13.14 -5.29
C ARG A 55 -13.57 -13.80 -6.16
N ALA A 56 -12.63 -14.51 -5.51
CA ALA A 56 -11.47 -15.11 -6.17
C ALA A 56 -11.81 -16.17 -7.23
N VAL A 57 -12.99 -16.80 -7.15
CA VAL A 57 -13.45 -17.86 -8.08
C VAL A 57 -13.55 -17.37 -9.53
N HIS A 58 -13.56 -16.06 -9.77
CA HIS A 58 -13.61 -15.43 -11.09
C HIS A 58 -12.35 -14.59 -11.35
N ALA A 59 -11.17 -15.20 -11.23
CA ALA A 59 -9.85 -14.55 -11.36
C ALA A 59 -9.67 -13.71 -12.66
N GLY A 60 -10.44 -13.97 -13.71
CA GLY A 60 -10.44 -13.17 -14.95
C GLY A 60 -11.05 -11.77 -14.83
N ASN A 61 -11.69 -11.42 -13.70
CA ASN A 61 -12.47 -10.18 -13.55
C ASN A 61 -11.87 -9.19 -12.52
N VAL A 62 -10.57 -9.30 -12.18
CA VAL A 62 -9.96 -8.40 -11.19
C VAL A 62 -10.00 -6.95 -11.66
N SER A 63 -9.72 -6.65 -12.94
CA SER A 63 -9.73 -5.27 -13.44
C SER A 63 -11.12 -4.65 -13.36
N HIS A 64 -12.14 -5.36 -13.85
CA HIS A 64 -13.51 -4.83 -13.85
C HIS A 64 -14.12 -4.79 -12.45
N TRP A 65 -13.79 -5.73 -11.55
CA TRP A 65 -14.09 -5.57 -10.12
C TRP A 65 -13.45 -4.30 -9.55
N ARG A 66 -12.16 -4.06 -9.82
CA ARG A 66 -11.43 -2.89 -9.31
C ARG A 66 -12.00 -1.58 -9.84
N GLU A 67 -12.38 -1.55 -11.12
CA GLU A 67 -13.04 -0.40 -11.74
C GLU A 67 -14.38 -0.13 -11.08
N ALA A 68 -15.27 -1.13 -10.99
CA ALA A 68 -16.57 -0.97 -10.35
C ALA A 68 -16.46 -0.58 -8.86
N ALA A 69 -15.49 -1.14 -8.14
CA ALA A 69 -15.20 -0.80 -6.75
C ALA A 69 -14.72 0.65 -6.61
N ARG A 70 -13.79 1.09 -7.49
CA ARG A 70 -13.28 2.46 -7.49
C ARG A 70 -14.38 3.46 -7.81
N ASP A 71 -15.20 3.19 -8.82
CA ASP A 71 -16.29 4.09 -9.22
C ASP A 71 -17.28 4.28 -8.07
N LYS A 72 -17.67 3.18 -7.41
CA LYS A 72 -18.57 3.27 -6.26
C LYS A 72 -17.95 4.02 -5.09
N LEU A 73 -16.65 3.83 -4.85
CA LEU A 73 -15.94 4.55 -3.79
C LEU A 73 -15.90 6.06 -4.08
N VAL A 74 -15.57 6.44 -5.32
CA VAL A 74 -15.58 7.85 -5.78
C VAL A 74 -16.96 8.47 -5.55
N ASP A 75 -18.04 7.75 -5.86
CA ASP A 75 -19.41 8.21 -5.62
C ASP A 75 -19.72 8.38 -4.14
N LEU A 76 -19.40 7.38 -3.31
CA LEU A 76 -19.68 7.40 -1.86
C LEU A 76 -18.88 8.48 -1.12
N LEU A 77 -17.66 8.75 -1.56
CA LEU A 77 -16.82 9.82 -1.03
C LEU A 77 -17.24 11.21 -1.55
N GLY A 78 -18.21 11.29 -2.46
CA GLY A 78 -18.66 12.57 -3.03
C GLY A 78 -17.61 13.26 -3.91
N LEU A 79 -16.57 12.55 -4.35
CA LEU A 79 -15.44 13.16 -5.08
C LEU A 79 -15.88 13.80 -6.40
N LYS A 80 -16.91 13.26 -7.07
CA LYS A 80 -17.48 13.86 -8.29
C LYS A 80 -18.10 15.23 -8.03
N HIS A 81 -18.72 15.41 -6.87
CA HIS A 81 -19.31 16.69 -6.49
C HIS A 81 -18.22 17.72 -6.21
N MET A 82 -17.23 17.35 -5.38
CA MET A 82 -16.07 18.20 -5.11
C MET A 82 -15.31 18.59 -6.38
N GLN A 83 -15.12 17.65 -7.32
CA GLN A 83 -14.48 17.96 -8.61
C GLN A 83 -15.25 19.02 -9.42
N SER A 84 -16.58 18.99 -9.38
CA SER A 84 -17.41 19.99 -10.05
C SER A 84 -17.30 21.35 -9.38
N GLU A 85 -17.43 21.40 -8.05
CA GLU A 85 -17.39 22.64 -7.26
C GLU A 85 -16.04 23.32 -7.31
N LEU A 86 -14.96 22.53 -7.30
CA LEU A 86 -13.57 23.00 -7.28
C LEU A 86 -12.97 23.15 -8.68
N SER A 87 -13.77 23.05 -9.73
CA SER A 87 -13.29 23.04 -11.12
C SER A 87 -12.48 24.29 -11.53
N ALA A 88 -12.71 25.43 -10.88
CA ALA A 88 -11.95 26.67 -11.09
C ALA A 88 -10.73 26.82 -10.17
N HIS A 89 -10.62 26.01 -9.12
CA HIS A 89 -9.51 26.05 -8.18
C HIS A 89 -8.32 25.23 -8.71
N ARG A 90 -7.11 25.76 -8.55
CA ARG A 90 -5.88 25.05 -8.86
C ARG A 90 -5.13 24.78 -7.57
N PRO A 91 -4.90 23.50 -7.21
CA PRO A 91 -4.14 23.18 -6.01
C PRO A 91 -2.76 23.83 -6.03
N GLY A 92 -2.39 24.43 -4.91
CA GLY A 92 -1.09 25.07 -4.70
C GLY A 92 -0.22 24.23 -3.77
N VAL A 93 1.10 24.20 -4.02
CA VAL A 93 2.07 23.60 -3.10
C VAL A 93 3.12 24.64 -2.76
N GLU A 94 3.38 24.82 -1.48
CA GLU A 94 4.43 25.66 -0.95
C GLU A 94 5.47 24.79 -0.25
N LEU A 95 6.74 25.01 -0.59
CA LEU A 95 7.88 24.33 0.00
C LEU A 95 8.76 25.39 0.67
N GLU A 96 9.03 25.21 1.95
CA GLU A 96 9.98 26.07 2.66
C GLU A 96 11.43 25.68 2.35
N MET A 97 12.38 26.44 2.91
CA MET A 97 13.79 26.11 2.79
C MET A 97 14.07 24.72 3.38
N PRO A 98 14.78 23.85 2.65
CA PRO A 98 15.06 22.51 3.14
C PRO A 98 16.09 22.52 4.29
N GLU A 99 15.86 21.65 5.26
CA GLU A 99 16.81 21.30 6.29
C GLU A 99 17.67 20.10 5.84
N ASP A 100 18.96 20.16 6.15
CA ASP A 100 19.89 19.07 5.90
C ASP A 100 19.85 18.03 7.02
N MET A 101 19.38 16.82 6.70
CA MET A 101 19.28 15.68 7.62
C MET A 101 20.41 14.65 7.42
N GLY A 102 21.53 15.06 6.83
CA GLY A 102 22.64 14.19 6.45
C GLY A 102 22.39 13.46 5.13
N ALA A 103 21.61 12.37 5.15
CA ALA A 103 21.37 11.52 3.97
C ALA A 103 20.30 12.08 3.01
N TYR A 104 19.41 12.93 3.51
CA TYR A 104 18.31 13.53 2.77
C TYR A 104 18.09 14.98 3.18
N LEU A 105 17.29 15.68 2.38
CA LEU A 105 16.74 17.00 2.68
C LEU A 105 15.31 16.84 3.16
N ARG A 106 14.93 17.59 4.19
CA ARG A 106 13.55 17.68 4.68
C ARG A 106 12.97 19.05 4.37
N PHE A 107 11.82 19.09 3.72
CA PHE A 107 11.08 20.32 3.46
C PHE A 107 9.83 20.31 4.33
N ASP A 108 9.62 21.40 5.07
CA ASP A 108 8.28 21.75 5.55
C ASP A 108 7.46 22.21 4.34
N ALA A 109 6.29 21.63 4.17
CA ALA A 109 5.48 21.82 2.99
C ALA A 109 4.00 21.97 3.36
N SER A 110 3.28 22.78 2.57
CA SER A 110 1.84 22.83 2.63
C SER A 110 1.23 22.66 1.25
N ILE A 111 0.11 21.95 1.18
CA ILE A 111 -0.72 21.85 -0.02
C ILE A 111 -2.07 22.48 0.24
N GLU A 112 -2.50 23.37 -0.64
CA GLU A 112 -3.86 23.90 -0.66
C GLU A 112 -4.68 23.05 -1.63
N THR A 113 -5.49 22.14 -1.09
CA THR A 113 -6.32 21.23 -1.90
C THR A 113 -7.67 21.84 -2.27
N GLU A 114 -8.14 22.79 -1.45
CA GLU A 114 -9.40 23.50 -1.59
C GLU A 114 -9.17 24.99 -1.21
N PRO A 115 -9.97 25.94 -1.72
CA PRO A 115 -9.80 27.36 -1.42
C PRO A 115 -9.73 27.65 0.08
N GLY A 116 -8.58 28.15 0.54
CA GLY A 116 -8.36 28.49 1.95
C GLY A 116 -8.12 27.31 2.89
N PHE A 117 -8.05 26.08 2.39
CA PHE A 117 -7.77 24.88 3.18
C PHE A 117 -6.37 24.32 2.88
N ARG A 118 -5.48 24.44 3.87
CA ARG A 118 -4.07 24.02 3.76
C ARG A 118 -3.78 22.82 4.62
N VAL A 119 -3.17 21.81 4.02
CA VAL A 119 -2.72 20.59 4.68
C VAL A 119 -1.19 20.60 4.76
N PRO A 120 -0.59 20.61 5.96
CA PRO A 120 0.84 20.50 6.12
C PRO A 120 1.31 19.06 5.88
N PHE A 121 2.50 18.89 5.30
CA PHE A 121 3.16 17.60 5.13
C PHE A 121 4.69 17.77 5.08
N TRP A 122 5.41 16.67 5.31
CA TRP A 122 6.86 16.65 5.15
C TRP A 122 7.23 16.05 3.79
N LEU A 123 8.09 16.73 3.02
CA LEU A 123 8.71 16.16 1.83
C LEU A 123 10.15 15.76 2.15
N LEU A 124 10.46 14.47 1.98
CA LEU A 124 11.80 13.93 2.17
C LEU A 124 12.45 13.65 0.81
N LYS A 125 13.56 14.31 0.53
CA LYS A 125 14.29 14.16 -0.74
C LYS A 125 15.70 13.60 -0.48
N PRO A 126 16.00 12.37 -0.91
CA PRO A 126 17.36 11.84 -0.82
C PRO A 126 18.36 12.74 -1.55
N LYS A 127 19.60 12.82 -1.05
CA LYS A 127 20.68 13.57 -1.73
C LYS A 127 21.35 12.77 -2.84
N SER A 128 21.28 11.43 -2.78
CA SER A 128 21.86 10.54 -3.78
C SER A 128 21.15 10.72 -5.12
N LYS A 129 21.86 10.99 -6.21
CA LYS A 129 21.23 11.18 -7.52
C LYS A 129 20.40 9.97 -7.93
N ALA A 130 19.09 10.15 -8.09
CA ALA A 130 18.24 9.18 -8.75
C ALA A 130 18.47 9.19 -10.27
N LYS A 131 18.12 8.10 -10.94
CA LYS A 131 18.24 7.97 -12.40
C LYS A 131 17.35 9.02 -13.08
N GLY A 132 17.95 9.98 -13.78
CA GLY A 132 17.22 11.05 -14.48
C GLY A 132 16.70 12.17 -13.58
N ASP A 133 17.33 12.41 -12.41
CA ASP A 133 17.02 13.50 -11.47
C ASP A 133 15.58 13.50 -10.91
N ARG A 134 14.86 12.39 -11.04
CA ARG A 134 13.52 12.17 -10.44
C ARG A 134 13.57 11.03 -9.44
N TYR A 135 13.06 11.28 -8.25
CA TYR A 135 12.88 10.27 -7.22
C TYR A 135 11.49 9.63 -7.35
N PRO A 136 11.34 8.31 -7.16
CA PRO A 136 10.03 7.75 -6.93
C PRO A 136 9.45 8.38 -5.66
N LEU A 137 8.20 8.84 -5.73
CA LEU A 137 7.46 9.31 -4.55
C LEU A 137 6.81 8.09 -3.89
N ALA A 138 7.16 7.83 -2.63
CA ALA A 138 6.40 6.91 -1.80
C ALA A 138 5.20 7.68 -1.22
N ILE A 139 4.00 7.20 -1.54
CA ILE A 139 2.70 7.68 -1.05
C ILE A 139 1.98 6.52 -0.38
#